data_AF-A0A2V9YYE2-F1
#
_entry.id   AF-A0A2V9YYE2-F1
#
_cell.length_a   1.000
_cell.length_b   1.000
_cell.length_c   1.000
_cell.angle_alpha   90.00
_cell.angle_beta   90.00
_cell.angle_gamma   90.00
#
_symmetry.space_group_name_H-M   'P 1'
#
loop_
_entity.id
_entity.type
_entity.pdbx_description
1 polymer ?
#
loop_
_entity_poly.entity_id
_entity_poly.type
_entity_poly.pdbx_seq_one_letter_code
_entity_poly.pdbx_strand_id
1 'polypeptide(L)' 'MVYSQRMRTNIDIDEGLVRKARKLTRLKSKRQIVDKALELLVRSESRKGILRYYGSGIWKGVPKAMRRNRV' A
#
# COMPACT_ATOMS: atom_id res chain seq x y z
N MET A 1 -22.86 -12.18 -11.36
CA MET A 1 -21.56 -12.85 -11.55
C MET A 1 -20.50 -11.78 -11.71
N VAL A 2 -19.64 -11.55 -10.70
CA VAL A 2 -18.46 -10.69 -10.87
C VAL A 2 -17.35 -11.59 -11.40
N TYR A 3 -17.12 -11.57 -12.72
CA TYR A 3 -15.98 -12.26 -13.28
C TYR A 3 -14.71 -11.61 -12.71
N SER A 4 -13.94 -12.36 -11.93
CA SER A 4 -12.57 -11.97 -11.60
C SER A 4 -11.78 -12.00 -12.89
N GLN A 5 -11.69 -10.85 -13.58
CA GLN A 5 -10.88 -10.66 -14.77
C GLN A 5 -9.40 -10.83 -14.37
N ARG A 6 -8.88 -12.04 -14.46
CA ARG A 6 -7.44 -12.31 -14.40
C ARG A 6 -6.91 -12.40 -15.82
N MET A 7 -5.97 -11.51 -16.14
CA MET A 7 -5.18 -11.62 -17.36
C MET A 7 -3.91 -12.44 -17.11
N ARG A 8 -3.56 -13.28 -18.08
CA ARG A 8 -2.22 -13.88 -18.17
C ARG A 8 -1.36 -12.94 -19.01
N THR A 9 -0.18 -12.61 -18.52
CA THR A 9 0.73 -11.68 -19.18
C THR A 9 2.14 -12.22 -19.00
N ASN A 10 2.92 -12.19 -20.08
CA ASN A 10 4.36 -12.43 -20.01
C ASN A 10 5.05 -11.08 -19.81
N ILE A 11 5.84 -10.98 -18.74
CA ILE A 11 6.60 -9.78 -18.38
C ILE A 11 7.98 -10.21 -17.90
N ASP A 12 8.98 -9.39 -18.20
CA ASP A 12 10.31 -9.56 -17.63
C ASP A 12 10.34 -8.98 -16.20
N ILE A 13 10.89 -9.73 -15.26
CA ILE A 13 10.96 -9.35 -13.85
C ILE A 13 12.38 -9.63 -13.35
N ASP A 14 12.95 -8.66 -12.63
CA ASP A 14 14.23 -8.82 -11.95
C ASP A 14 14.17 -9.94 -10.89
N GLU A 15 14.94 -11.00 -11.11
CA GLU A 15 15.01 -12.16 -10.23
C GLU A 15 15.70 -11.87 -8.88
N GLY A 16 16.63 -10.92 -8.84
CA GLY A 16 17.21 -10.41 -7.60
C GLY A 16 16.17 -9.78 -6.69
N LEU A 17 15.30 -8.92 -7.25
CA LEU A 17 14.20 -8.30 -6.51
C LEU A 17 13.19 -9.35 -6.03
N VAL A 18 12.82 -10.31 -6.88
CA VAL A 18 11.91 -11.41 -6.50
C VAL A 18 12.49 -12.24 -5.35
N ARG A 19 13.79 -12.57 -5.39
CA ARG A 19 14.45 -13.32 -4.30
C ARG A 19 14.45 -12.54 -3.00
N LYS A 20 14.74 -11.23 -3.04
CA LYS A 20 14.70 -10.36 -1.87
C LYS A 20 13.28 -10.26 -1.30
N ALA A 21 12.29 -10.00 -2.15
CA ALA A 21 10.88 -9.93 -1.77
C ALA A 21 10.41 -11.25 -1.15
N ARG A 22 10.80 -12.39 -1.71
CA ARG A 22 10.50 -13.72 -1.16
C ARG A 22 11.08 -13.92 0.24
N LYS A 23 12.34 -13.54 0.48
CA LYS A 23 12.96 -13.62 1.81
C LYS A 23 12.21 -12.77 2.85
N LEU A 24 11.80 -11.55 2.46
CA LEU A 24 11.13 -10.61 3.35
C LEU A 24 9.66 -10.98 3.63
N THR A 25 8.94 -11.50 2.64
CA THR A 25 7.48 -11.72 2.72
C THR A 25 7.07 -13.17 2.89
N ARG A 26 8.00 -14.12 2.68
CA ARG A 26 7.77 -15.58 2.66
C ARG A 26 6.74 -16.06 1.62
N LEU A 27 6.43 -15.22 0.62
CA LEU A 27 5.52 -15.59 -0.48
C LEU A 27 6.12 -16.68 -1.39
N LYS A 28 5.29 -17.62 -1.83
CA LYS A 28 5.74 -18.86 -2.49
C LYS A 28 5.89 -18.73 -4.01
N SER A 29 5.17 -17.84 -4.68
CA SER A 29 5.25 -17.70 -6.14
C SER A 29 5.59 -16.29 -6.61
N LYS A 30 6.20 -16.20 -7.81
CA LYS A 30 6.44 -14.91 -8.49
C LYS A 30 5.13 -14.14 -8.66
N ARG A 31 4.06 -14.84 -9.05
CA ARG A 31 2.70 -14.30 -9.13
C ARG A 31 2.22 -13.67 -7.82
N GLN A 32 2.34 -14.37 -6.69
CA GLN A 32 1.91 -13.83 -5.39
C GLN A 32 2.67 -12.56 -5.00
N ILE A 33 3.97 -12.50 -5.30
CA ILE A 33 4.79 -11.33 -5.05
C ILE A 33 4.32 -10.14 -5.90
N VAL A 34 4.06 -10.37 -7.19
CA VAL A 34 3.55 -9.34 -8.11
C VAL A 34 2.16 -8.87 -7.68
N ASP A 35 1.24 -9.79 -7.40
CA ASP A 35 -0.11 -9.48 -6.92
C ASP A 35 -0.04 -8.61 -5.65
N LYS A 36 0.85 -8.96 -4.70
CA LYS A 36 1.01 -8.19 -3.47
C LYS A 36 1.66 -6.82 -3.69
N ALA A 37 2.64 -6.73 -4.58
CA ALA A 37 3.30 -5.48 -4.92
C ALA A 37 2.30 -4.49 -5.53
N LEU A 38 1.43 -4.95 -6.44
CA LEU A 38 0.37 -4.14 -7.03
C LEU A 38 -0.65 -3.67 -5.99
N GLU A 39 -1.09 -4.56 -5.10
CA GLU A 39 -1.99 -4.18 -3.99
C GLU A 39 -1.36 -3.09 -3.11
N LEU A 40 -0.09 -3.25 -2.74
CA LEU A 40 0.63 -2.28 -1.91
C LEU A 40 0.81 -0.93 -2.62
N LEU A 41 1.09 -0.94 -3.93
CA LEU A 41 1.20 0.27 -4.74
C LEU A 41 -0.12 1.04 -4.73
N VAL A 42 -1.24 0.38 -5.07
CA VAL A 42 -2.56 1.01 -5.06
C VAL A 42 -2.89 1.55 -3.67
N ARG A 43 -2.68 0.75 -2.62
CA ARG A 43 -2.93 1.20 -1.24
C ARG A 43 -2.04 2.37 -0.82
N SER A 44 -0.82 2.46 -1.33
CA SER A 44 0.09 3.59 -1.11
C SER A 44 -0.46 4.84 -1.77
N GLU A 45 -0.79 4.76 -3.06
CA GLU A 45 -1.30 5.90 -3.82
C GLU A 45 -2.66 6.38 -3.31
N SER A 46 -3.59 5.48 -2.99
CA SER A 46 -4.90 5.86 -2.41
C SER A 46 -4.74 6.61 -1.08
N ARG A 47 -3.76 6.23 -0.25
CA ARG A 47 -3.49 6.94 1.02
C ARG A 47 -3.00 8.36 0.80
N LYS A 48 -2.27 8.64 -0.28
CA LYS A 48 -1.85 10.02 -0.62
C LYS A 48 -3.04 10.96 -0.82
N GLY A 49 -4.23 10.43 -1.14
CA GLY A 49 -5.47 11.20 -1.19
C GLY A 49 -5.85 11.89 0.13
N ILE A 50 -5.25 11.52 1.26
CA ILE A 50 -5.39 12.25 2.52
C ILE A 50 -4.74 13.64 2.48
N LEU A 51 -3.69 13.82 1.67
CA LEU A 51 -2.94 15.07 1.58
C LEU A 51 -3.79 16.23 1.05
N ARG A 52 -4.87 15.94 0.33
CA ARG A 52 -5.83 16.96 -0.14
C ARG A 52 -6.54 17.70 1.00
N TYR A 53 -6.54 17.13 2.20
CA TYR A 53 -7.13 17.74 3.39
C TYR A 53 -6.13 18.60 4.18
N TYR A 54 -4.85 18.59 3.78
CA TYR A 54 -3.86 19.46 4.39
C TYR A 54 -4.23 20.93 4.13
N GLY A 55 -4.37 21.72 5.19
CA GLY A 55 -4.77 23.13 5.10
C GLY A 55 -6.25 23.36 4.73
N SER A 56 -7.05 22.32 4.51
CA SER A 56 -8.47 22.47 4.14
C SER A 56 -9.37 22.92 5.29
N GLY A 57 -8.84 23.01 6.52
CA GLY A 57 -9.61 23.37 7.71
C GLY A 57 -10.62 22.32 8.16
N ILE A 58 -10.58 21.10 7.59
CA ILE A 58 -11.50 19.99 7.94
C ILE A 58 -11.36 19.57 9.41
N TRP A 59 -10.16 19.73 9.98
CA TRP A 59 -9.91 19.40 11.38
C TRP A 59 -9.76 20.68 12.20
N LYS A 60 -10.62 20.82 13.21
CA LYS A 60 -10.64 21.94 14.16
C LYS A 60 -10.43 21.39 15.57
N GLY A 61 -9.17 21.13 15.95
CA GLY A 61 -8.81 20.71 17.29
C GLY A 61 -7.70 21.57 17.88
N VAL A 62 -7.65 21.66 19.22
CA VAL A 62 -6.58 22.36 19.95
C VAL A 62 -5.57 21.33 20.45
N PRO A 63 -4.35 21.23 19.87
CA PRO A 63 -3.40 20.17 20.21
C PRO A 63 -3.00 20.13 21.69
N LYS A 64 -2.98 21.29 22.35
CA LYS A 64 -2.65 21.41 23.78
C LYS A 64 -3.72 20.77 24.68
N ALA A 65 -5.00 20.84 24.30
CA ALA A 65 -6.09 20.20 25.06
C ALA A 65 -6.05 18.68 24.94
N MET A 66 -5.66 18.16 23.77
CA MET A 66 -5.62 16.72 23.49
C MET A 66 -4.43 15.99 24.14
N ARG A 67 -3.38 16.72 24.51
CA ARG A 67 -2.16 16.15 25.11
C ARG A 67 -2.15 16.14 26.64
N ARG A 68 -3.24 16.60 27.29
CA ARG A 68 -3.32 16.74 28.76
C ARG A 68 -3.12 15.44 29.55
N ASN A 69 -3.33 14.28 28.93
CA ASN A 69 -3.17 12.96 29.57
C ASN A 69 -1.89 12.22 29.16
N ARG A 70 -0.90 12.90 28.56
CA ARG A 70 0.42 12.30 28.34
C ARG A 70 1.24 12.45 29.62
N VAL A 71 1.39 11.35 30.36
CA VAL A 71 2.44 11.15 31.37
C VAL A 71 3.81 11.00 30.72
#